data_AF-A0A8D5AKK5-F1
#
_entry.id   AF-A0A8D5AKK5-F1
#
_cell.length_a   1.000
_cell.length_b   1.000
_cell.length_c   1.000
_cell.angle_alpha   90.00
_cell.angle_beta   90.00
_cell.angle_gamma   90.00
#
_symmetry.space_group_name_H-M   'P 1'
#
loop_
_entity.id
_entity.type
_entity.pdbx_description
1 polymer ?
#
loop_
_entity_poly.entity_id
_entity_poly.type
_entity_poly.pdbx_seq_one_letter_code
_entity_poly.pdbx_strand_id
1 'polypeptide(L)'
;MSTRYVRGERLDRNVDELLKALAQSRRGGGSAVALLGSTPAEGWAQLTLAQLLKDGWVQWAVLDGADSRWLEACVLTGVVPAVYDLASGALPPDGSGPALLLRHGQGGRVGAVSAEHERQVWQRLPPASVIIDCLGGGFDPALMQSPCTLFAPGAEQNTQFRSAHALPDMAPDSLLVSLARGLHVFPPELLRQPIAAVRDCIARLPQLSLADGAIQLTPAAPLSRLLEDAADLGLGGDGILDHFERRRIARQYQVQLAVLAGDYDAAAAGLAGAVEDSGSGVDAEEVENGKRLLVWCLLEQADDLCRQAGGAATAESGRCYARAGELFRQVLDLQPGNFDAYARWGAALQAQGEADRESAPRYFRAAAEKYKAALGVRPDADVCYGWGRVLQGLAEIQLGDASDTLFQEATEKYAQALEMRPGFHEALWQWGEALLRQASGKRGAEADELYRRAEEKFAAAAGLHPDDGRVVNRWGLVLLEQANRALGEQRSQLLDEASRRFRQAERLQPGVAAYDLACLASLRRDEAEARMWLLKAKETGRLPPAQHVLTDPDLDWLRQSPWLLQLLG
;
A
#
# COMPACT_ATOMS: atom_id res chain seq x y z
N MET A 1 21.81 -15.93 4.53
CA MET A 1 21.23 -16.89 3.58
C MET A 1 19.71 -16.75 3.66
N SER A 2 19.13 -16.00 2.72
CA SER A 2 17.68 -15.75 2.66
C SER A 2 16.95 -16.99 2.16
N THR A 3 16.07 -17.54 2.97
CA THR A 3 15.07 -18.51 2.53
C THR A 3 14.06 -17.77 1.65
N ARG A 4 14.21 -17.96 0.32
CA ARG A 4 13.17 -17.72 -0.67
C ARG A 4 11.95 -18.57 -0.28
N TYR A 5 10.86 -17.94 0.12
CA TYR A 5 9.56 -18.59 0.10
C TYR A 5 9.19 -18.83 -1.36
N VAL A 6 8.98 -20.10 -1.70
CA VAL A 6 8.52 -20.52 -3.02
C VAL A 6 7.09 -20.04 -3.18
N ARG A 7 6.92 -18.97 -3.96
CA ARG A 7 5.65 -18.52 -4.50
C ARG A 7 5.36 -19.37 -5.73
N GLY A 8 4.15 -19.93 -5.83
CA GLY A 8 3.60 -20.45 -7.08
C GLY A 8 3.57 -21.97 -7.19
N GLU A 9 2.48 -22.46 -7.77
CA GLU A 9 2.23 -23.83 -8.23
C GLU A 9 1.74 -24.86 -7.19
N ARG A 10 0.66 -24.55 -6.46
CA ARG A 10 -0.34 -25.56 -5.98
C ARG A 10 -1.59 -24.99 -5.28
N LEU A 11 -1.83 -23.67 -5.32
CA LEU A 11 -2.94 -23.05 -4.58
C LEU A 11 -4.34 -23.37 -5.14
N ASP A 12 -4.50 -23.59 -6.45
CA ASP A 12 -5.84 -23.72 -7.05
C ASP A 12 -6.62 -24.96 -6.57
N ARG A 13 -5.94 -26.08 -6.27
CA ARG A 13 -6.62 -27.26 -5.70
C ARG A 13 -7.02 -27.08 -4.25
N ASN A 14 -6.22 -26.33 -3.48
CA ASN A 14 -6.45 -26.19 -2.04
C ASN A 14 -7.60 -25.23 -1.77
N VAL A 15 -7.76 -24.17 -2.56
CA VAL A 15 -8.89 -23.23 -2.44
C VAL A 15 -10.22 -23.91 -2.79
N ASP A 16 -10.27 -24.74 -3.84
CA ASP A 16 -11.47 -25.50 -4.22
C ASP A 16 -11.86 -26.55 -3.15
N GLU A 17 -10.89 -27.23 -2.53
CA GLU A 17 -11.14 -28.15 -1.41
C GLU A 17 -11.54 -27.39 -0.12
N LEU A 18 -10.98 -26.20 0.12
CA LEU A 18 -11.35 -25.31 1.23
C LEU A 18 -12.82 -24.87 1.12
N LEU A 19 -13.24 -24.51 -0.09
CA LEU A 19 -14.60 -24.10 -0.40
C LEU A 19 -15.58 -25.28 -0.33
N LYS A 20 -15.17 -26.49 -0.72
CA LYS A 20 -15.96 -27.73 -0.53
C LYS A 20 -16.12 -28.09 0.95
N ALA A 21 -15.08 -27.93 1.77
CA ALA A 21 -15.13 -28.20 3.21
C ALA A 21 -16.05 -27.21 3.94
N LEU A 22 -15.98 -25.92 3.62
CA LEU A 22 -16.90 -24.89 4.10
C LEU A 22 -18.36 -25.16 3.67
N ALA A 23 -18.56 -25.67 2.45
CA ALA A 23 -19.89 -26.06 1.97
C ALA A 23 -20.44 -27.35 2.63
N GLN A 24 -19.57 -28.28 3.04
CA GLN A 24 -19.95 -29.52 3.73
C GLN A 24 -20.27 -29.31 5.22
N SER A 25 -19.57 -28.38 5.88
CA SER A 25 -19.81 -27.95 7.27
C SER A 25 -21.27 -27.50 7.52
N ARG A 26 -21.94 -26.95 6.49
CA ARG A 26 -23.36 -26.56 6.55
C ARG A 26 -24.37 -27.70 6.68
N ARG A 27 -23.99 -28.98 6.52
CA ARG A 27 -24.90 -30.10 6.83
C ARG A 27 -25.07 -30.36 8.33
N GLY A 28 -24.24 -29.75 9.18
CA GLY A 28 -24.26 -29.94 10.64
C GLY A 28 -24.71 -28.73 11.46
N GLY A 29 -25.08 -27.61 10.84
CA GLY A 29 -25.54 -26.40 11.53
C GLY A 29 -24.45 -25.67 12.32
N GLY A 30 -23.99 -24.51 11.84
CA GLY A 30 -23.16 -23.59 12.62
C GLY A 30 -22.43 -22.56 11.76
N SER A 31 -22.82 -21.28 11.89
CA SER A 31 -22.00 -20.11 11.51
C SER A 31 -21.11 -19.69 12.69
N ALA A 32 -20.31 -18.63 12.56
CA ALA A 32 -19.34 -18.05 13.53
C ALA A 32 -19.71 -18.04 15.04
N VAL A 33 -20.99 -18.20 15.41
CA VAL A 33 -21.44 -18.53 16.78
C VAL A 33 -20.89 -19.89 17.27
N ALA A 34 -20.59 -20.82 16.36
CA ALA A 34 -20.04 -22.14 16.64
C ALA A 34 -18.54 -22.13 16.94
N LEU A 35 -17.78 -21.14 16.45
CA LEU A 35 -16.35 -21.00 16.78
C LEU A 35 -16.14 -20.66 18.26
N LEU A 36 -17.13 -20.00 18.88
CA LEU A 36 -17.17 -19.66 20.31
C LEU A 36 -18.24 -20.45 21.08
N GLY A 37 -18.83 -21.48 20.46
CA GLY A 37 -19.95 -22.28 21.00
C GLY A 37 -19.52 -23.50 21.83
N SER A 38 -20.39 -23.88 22.77
CA SER A 38 -20.32 -24.94 23.81
C SER A 38 -19.08 -25.05 24.71
N THR A 39 -17.86 -24.81 24.21
CA THR A 39 -16.59 -24.88 24.97
C THR A 39 -15.66 -23.75 24.52
N PRO A 40 -15.72 -22.57 25.17
CA PRO A 40 -14.94 -21.38 24.76
C PRO A 40 -13.44 -21.66 24.60
N ALA A 41 -12.87 -22.54 25.43
CA ALA A 41 -11.45 -22.90 25.39
C ALA A 41 -11.00 -23.47 24.04
N GLU A 42 -11.84 -24.24 23.34
CA GLU A 42 -11.52 -24.82 22.03
C GLU A 42 -11.44 -23.74 20.94
N GLY A 43 -12.40 -22.82 20.91
CA GLY A 43 -12.41 -21.68 19.98
C GLY A 43 -11.20 -20.76 20.13
N TRP A 44 -10.87 -20.43 21.39
CA TRP A 44 -9.69 -19.63 21.72
C TRP A 44 -8.39 -20.34 21.38
N ALA A 45 -8.34 -21.66 21.48
CA ALA A 45 -7.19 -22.45 21.05
C ALA A 45 -6.94 -22.28 19.54
N GLN A 46 -7.97 -22.44 18.72
CA GLN A 46 -7.86 -22.36 17.25
C GLN A 46 -7.39 -20.96 16.79
N LEU A 47 -7.96 -19.88 17.34
CA LEU A 47 -7.56 -18.52 17.00
C LEU A 47 -6.10 -18.22 17.38
N THR A 48 -5.69 -18.67 18.56
CA THR A 48 -4.32 -18.41 19.04
C THR A 48 -3.30 -19.20 18.22
N LEU A 49 -3.64 -20.42 17.83
CA LEU A 49 -2.81 -21.25 16.97
C LEU A 49 -2.64 -20.65 15.57
N ALA A 50 -3.70 -20.09 14.99
CA ALA A 50 -3.62 -19.40 13.72
C ALA A 50 -2.70 -18.17 13.83
N GLN A 51 -2.78 -17.42 14.93
CA GLN A 51 -1.89 -16.30 15.21
C GLN A 51 -0.42 -16.74 15.39
N LEU A 52 -0.16 -17.87 16.06
CA LEU A 52 1.20 -18.41 16.21
C LEU A 52 1.81 -18.83 14.85
N LEU A 53 1.00 -19.32 13.92
CA LEU A 53 1.43 -19.55 12.53
C LEU A 53 1.68 -18.25 11.79
N LYS A 54 0.81 -17.24 11.94
CA LYS A 54 0.98 -15.90 11.34
C LYS A 54 2.35 -15.31 11.65
N ASP A 55 2.69 -15.37 12.93
CA ASP A 55 3.86 -14.72 13.49
C ASP A 55 5.12 -15.60 13.38
N GLY A 56 5.00 -16.77 12.73
CA GLY A 56 6.13 -17.65 12.41
C GLY A 56 6.69 -18.45 13.59
N TRP A 57 5.97 -18.51 14.71
CA TRP A 57 6.37 -19.29 15.90
C TRP A 57 6.16 -20.80 15.70
N VAL A 58 5.22 -21.17 14.84
CA VAL A 58 4.99 -22.54 14.39
C VAL A 58 5.24 -22.59 12.88
N GLN A 59 5.94 -23.62 12.40
CA GLN A 59 6.35 -23.69 10.99
C GLN A 59 5.31 -24.36 10.07
N TRP A 60 4.55 -25.33 10.60
CA TRP A 60 3.53 -26.07 9.85
C TRP A 60 2.57 -26.79 10.82
N ALA A 61 1.39 -27.14 10.31
CA ALA A 61 0.36 -27.86 11.05
C ALA A 61 -0.15 -29.08 10.27
N VAL A 62 -0.42 -30.16 10.99
CA VAL A 62 -1.05 -31.38 10.47
C VAL A 62 -2.47 -31.49 11.02
N LEU A 63 -3.43 -31.78 10.15
CA LEU A 63 -4.85 -31.91 10.51
C LEU A 63 -5.35 -33.33 10.23
N ASP A 64 -6.14 -33.89 11.15
CA ASP A 64 -6.88 -35.15 10.97
C ASP A 64 -8.28 -34.87 10.39
N GLY A 65 -8.32 -34.32 9.18
CA GLY A 65 -9.55 -33.92 8.47
C GLY A 65 -9.80 -32.41 8.38
N ALA A 66 -10.71 -32.01 7.48
CA ALA A 66 -11.03 -30.61 7.21
C ALA A 66 -11.99 -30.04 8.27
N ASP A 67 -11.46 -29.45 9.35
CA ASP A 67 -12.27 -28.70 10.32
C ASP A 67 -12.52 -27.26 9.85
N SER A 68 -13.80 -26.88 9.71
CA SER A 68 -14.20 -25.53 9.34
C SER A 68 -13.78 -24.47 10.36
N ARG A 69 -13.66 -24.80 11.66
CA ARG A 69 -13.32 -23.84 12.72
C ARG A 69 -11.87 -23.39 12.67
N TRP A 70 -10.95 -24.31 12.35
CA TRP A 70 -9.55 -23.95 12.14
C TRP A 70 -9.39 -23.04 10.93
N LEU A 71 -10.08 -23.37 9.84
CA LEU A 71 -10.06 -22.58 8.61
C LEU A 71 -10.64 -21.18 8.84
N GLU A 72 -11.75 -21.07 9.57
CA GLU A 72 -12.34 -19.81 10.00
C GLU A 72 -11.36 -18.98 10.84
N ALA A 73 -10.63 -19.60 11.77
CA ALA A 73 -9.61 -18.92 12.56
C ALA A 73 -8.41 -18.41 11.72
N CYS A 74 -7.95 -19.19 10.75
CA CYS A 74 -6.90 -18.76 9.81
C CYS A 74 -7.36 -17.60 8.93
N VAL A 75 -8.60 -17.63 8.45
CA VAL A 75 -9.20 -16.52 7.68
C VAL A 75 -9.30 -15.26 8.53
N LEU A 76 -9.81 -15.38 9.76
CA LEU A 76 -9.94 -14.25 10.69
C LEU A 76 -8.60 -13.60 11.06
N THR A 77 -7.52 -14.39 11.07
CA THR A 77 -6.17 -13.90 11.37
C THR A 77 -5.37 -13.51 10.12
N GLY A 78 -5.89 -13.75 8.91
CA GLY A 78 -5.21 -13.44 7.65
C GLY A 78 -4.01 -14.34 7.36
N VAL A 79 -4.07 -15.61 7.81
CA VAL A 79 -3.02 -16.60 7.64
C VAL A 79 -3.43 -17.63 6.59
N VAL A 80 -2.56 -17.90 5.63
CA VAL A 80 -2.70 -19.03 4.70
C VAL A 80 -1.72 -20.12 5.15
N PRO A 81 -2.16 -21.11 5.94
CA PRO A 81 -1.26 -22.05 6.58
C PRO A 81 -0.70 -23.11 5.61
N ALA A 82 0.53 -23.57 5.85
CA ALA A 82 1.05 -24.82 5.28
C ALA A 82 0.42 -26.00 6.03
N VAL A 83 -0.75 -26.44 5.53
CA VAL A 83 -1.56 -27.50 6.15
C VAL A 83 -1.33 -28.81 5.44
N TYR A 84 -1.06 -29.86 6.22
CA TYR A 84 -0.98 -31.23 5.76
C TYR A 84 -2.18 -32.00 6.29
N ASP A 85 -3.03 -32.46 5.38
CA ASP A 85 -4.16 -33.32 5.72
C ASP A 85 -3.69 -34.77 5.83
N LEU A 86 -3.84 -35.38 7.02
CA LEU A 86 -3.55 -36.79 7.28
C LEU A 86 -4.30 -37.73 6.34
N ALA A 87 -5.51 -37.36 5.92
CA ALA A 87 -6.34 -38.16 5.01
C ALA A 87 -5.85 -38.10 3.55
N SER A 88 -5.03 -37.10 3.20
CA SER A 88 -4.52 -36.91 1.83
C SER A 88 -3.39 -37.87 1.44
N GLY A 89 -2.79 -38.58 2.40
CA GLY A 89 -1.63 -39.44 2.17
C GLY A 89 -0.31 -38.68 2.00
N ALA A 90 -0.31 -37.35 2.13
CA ALA A 90 0.88 -36.52 2.03
C ALA A 90 1.64 -36.48 3.37
N LEU A 91 2.93 -36.79 3.33
CA LEU A 91 3.79 -36.71 4.52
C LEU A 91 4.30 -35.27 4.71
N PRO A 92 4.35 -34.76 5.96
CA PRO A 92 4.95 -33.47 6.26
C PRO A 92 6.47 -33.50 5.97
N PRO A 93 7.09 -32.33 5.72
CA PRO A 93 8.51 -32.21 5.45
C PRO A 93 9.33 -32.62 6.68
N ASP A 94 10.52 -33.19 6.45
CA ASP A 94 11.47 -33.47 7.53
C ASP A 94 12.00 -32.12 8.07
N GLY A 95 11.49 -31.70 9.23
CA GLY A 95 11.76 -30.38 9.80
C GLY A 95 12.19 -30.44 11.26
N SER A 96 13.01 -29.48 11.68
CA SER A 96 13.54 -29.37 13.05
C SER A 96 12.78 -28.37 13.95
N GLY A 97 11.80 -27.64 13.40
CA GLY A 97 11.04 -26.62 14.12
C GLY A 97 9.74 -27.15 14.77
N PRO A 98 9.19 -26.46 15.78
CA PRO A 98 7.98 -26.91 16.47
C PRO A 98 6.82 -27.05 15.50
N ALA A 99 6.21 -28.25 15.50
CA ALA A 99 5.08 -28.59 14.66
C ALA A 99 3.84 -28.85 15.50
N LEU A 100 2.68 -28.47 14.96
CA LEU A 100 1.39 -28.64 15.61
C LEU A 100 0.60 -29.77 14.95
N LEU A 101 0.05 -30.66 15.76
CA LEU A 101 -0.90 -31.67 15.29
C LEU A 101 -2.28 -31.42 15.91
N LEU A 102 -3.29 -31.27 15.07
CA LEU A 102 -4.69 -31.08 15.46
C LEU A 102 -5.51 -32.30 15.07
N ARG A 103 -6.15 -32.93 16.05
CA ARG A 103 -7.05 -34.07 15.89
C ARG A 103 -8.46 -33.70 16.34
N HIS A 104 -9.41 -34.00 15.49
CA HIS A 104 -10.82 -33.72 15.73
C HIS A 104 -11.59 -35.00 15.43
N GLY A 105 -11.70 -35.89 16.43
CA GLY A 105 -12.27 -37.24 16.37
C GLY A 105 -13.74 -37.39 15.92
N GLN A 106 -14.16 -36.80 14.80
CA GLN A 106 -15.37 -37.21 14.11
C GLN A 106 -15.08 -38.54 13.42
N GLY A 107 -15.54 -39.63 14.03
CA GLY A 107 -15.48 -41.01 13.54
C GLY A 107 -16.30 -41.27 12.26
N GLY A 108 -16.15 -40.43 11.25
CA GLY A 108 -16.63 -40.65 9.89
C GLY A 108 -15.45 -40.83 8.96
N ARG A 109 -14.99 -42.08 8.81
CA ARG A 109 -13.99 -42.48 7.81
C ARG A 109 -14.45 -42.10 6.40
N VAL A 110 -14.18 -40.89 5.95
CA VAL A 110 -14.08 -40.62 4.50
C VAL A 110 -12.61 -40.78 4.16
N GLY A 111 -12.22 -42.04 3.93
CA GLY A 111 -10.83 -42.46 3.70
C GLY A 111 -10.16 -42.92 4.99
N ALA A 112 -10.09 -44.23 5.22
CA ALA A 112 -9.34 -44.77 6.36
C ALA A 112 -7.84 -44.50 6.17
N VAL A 113 -7.27 -43.57 6.93
CA VAL A 113 -5.81 -43.44 7.07
C VAL A 113 -5.28 -44.79 7.54
N SER A 114 -4.31 -45.36 6.82
CA SER A 114 -3.72 -46.63 7.25
C SER A 114 -2.88 -46.38 8.51
N ALA A 115 -2.92 -47.31 9.46
CA ALA A 115 -2.07 -47.25 10.66
C ALA A 115 -0.57 -47.10 10.33
N GLU A 116 -0.17 -47.52 9.13
CA GLU A 116 1.18 -47.35 8.60
C GLU A 116 1.48 -45.91 8.17
N HIS A 117 0.53 -45.25 7.52
CA HIS A 117 0.68 -43.84 7.15
C HIS A 117 0.69 -42.94 8.39
N GLU A 118 -0.17 -43.24 9.36
CA GLU A 118 -0.19 -42.56 10.65
C GLU A 118 1.19 -42.68 11.32
N ARG A 119 1.74 -43.91 11.40
CA ARG A 119 3.10 -44.16 11.92
C ARG A 119 4.15 -43.29 11.22
N GLN A 120 4.11 -43.16 9.90
CA GLN A 120 5.10 -42.37 9.16
C GLN A 120 5.02 -40.87 9.47
N VAL A 121 3.82 -40.32 9.69
CA VAL A 121 3.66 -38.92 10.13
C VAL A 121 4.23 -38.73 11.54
N TRP A 122 3.96 -39.67 12.45
CA TRP A 122 4.48 -39.64 13.83
C TRP A 122 6.00 -39.67 13.90
N GLN A 123 6.66 -40.43 13.03
CA GLN A 123 8.12 -40.51 12.97
C GLN A 123 8.79 -39.21 12.50
N ARG A 124 8.03 -38.31 11.87
CA ARG A 124 8.52 -37.03 11.35
C ARG A 124 8.22 -35.84 12.28
N LEU A 125 7.45 -36.05 13.35
CA LEU A 125 7.16 -34.99 14.31
C LEU A 125 8.40 -34.71 15.19
N PRO A 126 8.81 -33.44 15.30
CA PRO A 126 9.92 -33.05 16.16
C PRO A 126 9.56 -33.15 17.65
N PRO A 127 10.55 -33.30 18.54
CA PRO A 127 10.33 -33.52 19.98
C PRO A 127 9.61 -32.38 20.74
N ALA A 128 9.50 -31.20 20.14
CA ALA A 128 8.81 -30.03 20.70
C ALA A 128 7.36 -29.89 20.20
N SER A 129 6.81 -30.94 19.57
CA SER A 129 5.46 -30.90 19.03
C SER A 129 4.37 -30.92 20.11
N VAL A 130 3.29 -30.21 19.81
CA VAL A 130 2.06 -30.18 20.61
C VAL A 130 0.94 -30.86 19.84
N ILE A 131 0.19 -31.68 20.55
CA ILE A 131 -0.96 -32.43 20.04
C ILE A 131 -2.20 -31.93 20.75
N ILE A 132 -3.22 -31.58 19.98
CA ILE A 132 -4.52 -31.20 20.50
C ILE A 132 -5.55 -32.15 19.90
N ASP A 133 -6.15 -33.01 20.73
CA ASP A 133 -7.26 -33.89 20.37
C ASP A 133 -8.54 -33.34 20.98
N CYS A 134 -9.38 -32.69 20.18
CA CYS A 134 -10.52 -31.93 20.70
C CYS A 134 -11.75 -32.79 21.03
N LEU A 135 -11.86 -34.02 20.51
CA LEU A 135 -13.09 -34.83 20.65
C LEU A 135 -12.89 -36.12 21.45
N GLY A 136 -11.63 -36.51 21.70
CA GLY A 136 -11.29 -37.65 22.53
C GLY A 136 -11.55 -38.98 21.84
N GLY A 137 -10.48 -39.78 21.72
CA GLY A 137 -10.57 -41.18 21.32
C GLY A 137 -10.13 -41.40 19.88
N GLY A 138 -8.91 -41.93 19.71
CA GLY A 138 -8.48 -42.39 18.39
C GLY A 138 -6.98 -42.45 18.13
N PHE A 139 -6.13 -42.42 19.16
CA PHE A 139 -4.68 -42.47 18.98
C PHE A 139 -4.05 -43.53 19.88
N ASP A 140 -3.03 -44.24 19.36
CA ASP A 140 -2.19 -45.18 20.11
C ASP A 140 -0.84 -44.51 20.48
N PRO A 141 -0.65 -44.12 21.76
CA PRO A 141 0.57 -43.51 22.25
C PRO A 141 1.86 -44.32 22.02
N ALA A 142 1.74 -45.63 21.81
CA ALA A 142 2.89 -46.50 21.52
C ALA A 142 3.54 -46.22 20.14
N LEU A 143 2.89 -45.44 19.28
CA LEU A 143 3.41 -45.08 17.94
C LEU A 143 4.38 -43.89 17.97
N MET A 144 4.55 -43.22 19.11
CA MET A 144 5.42 -42.06 19.25
C MET A 144 6.90 -42.43 19.44
N GLN A 145 7.79 -41.73 18.75
CA GLN A 145 9.25 -41.85 18.96
C GLN A 145 9.82 -40.87 19.99
N SER A 146 9.10 -39.79 20.30
CA SER A 146 9.53 -38.78 21.28
C SER A 146 8.35 -38.24 22.09
N PRO A 147 8.55 -37.92 23.39
CA PRO A 147 7.46 -37.47 24.26
C PRO A 147 7.00 -36.06 23.89
N CYS A 148 5.74 -35.95 23.44
CA CYS A 148 5.08 -34.69 23.06
C CYS A 148 4.18 -34.15 24.19
N THR A 149 3.65 -32.93 24.03
CA THR A 149 2.61 -32.39 24.93
C THR A 149 1.22 -32.64 24.37
N LEU A 150 0.32 -33.21 25.17
CA LEU A 150 -1.06 -33.53 24.77
C LEU A 150 -2.08 -32.60 25.43
N PHE A 151 -3.06 -32.15 24.65
CA PHE A 151 -4.28 -31.49 25.11
C PHE A 151 -5.49 -32.31 24.62
N ALA A 152 -6.29 -32.90 25.52
CA ALA A 152 -7.47 -33.69 25.12
C ALA A 152 -8.57 -33.72 26.18
N PRO A 153 -9.86 -33.91 25.85
CA PRO A 153 -10.91 -34.21 26.81
C PRO A 153 -10.57 -35.47 27.61
N GLY A 154 -10.47 -35.36 28.94
CA GLY A 154 -10.13 -36.50 29.81
C GLY A 154 -8.67 -36.96 29.74
N ALA A 155 -7.74 -36.11 29.30
CA ALA A 155 -6.32 -36.45 29.27
C ALA A 155 -5.77 -36.76 30.67
N GLU A 156 -5.28 -38.00 30.88
CA GLU A 156 -4.56 -38.41 32.09
C GLU A 156 -3.04 -38.45 31.85
N GLN A 157 -2.24 -38.23 32.90
CA GLN A 157 -0.79 -38.35 32.80
C GLN A 157 -0.40 -39.79 32.44
N ASN A 158 0.31 -39.94 31.31
CA ASN A 158 0.87 -41.22 30.86
C ASN A 158 2.37 -41.02 30.56
N THR A 159 3.19 -42.01 30.89
CA THR A 159 4.66 -42.03 30.72
C THR A 159 5.15 -41.75 29.29
N GLN A 160 4.28 -41.83 28.29
CA GLN A 160 4.60 -41.57 26.89
C GLN A 160 4.44 -40.10 26.48
N PHE A 161 3.83 -39.25 27.31
CA PHE A 161 3.72 -37.81 27.10
C PHE A 161 4.64 -37.04 28.03
N ARG A 162 5.13 -35.89 27.55
CA ARG A 162 5.87 -34.94 28.38
C ARG A 162 4.97 -34.25 29.40
N SER A 163 3.76 -33.91 28.98
CA SER A 163 2.66 -33.43 29.83
C SER A 163 1.34 -33.64 29.11
N ALA A 164 0.27 -33.90 29.86
CA ALA A 164 -1.09 -34.05 29.36
C ALA A 164 -2.01 -33.07 30.09
N HIS A 165 -2.88 -32.38 29.35
CA HIS A 165 -3.77 -31.33 29.87
C HIS A 165 -5.20 -31.57 29.40
N ALA A 166 -6.17 -31.51 30.32
CA ALA A 166 -7.57 -31.74 30.00
C ALA A 166 -8.22 -30.47 29.42
N LEU A 167 -8.70 -30.50 28.17
CA LEU A 167 -9.29 -29.34 27.47
C LEU A 167 -10.59 -28.76 28.05
N PRO A 168 -11.59 -29.55 28.51
CA PRO A 168 -12.89 -28.99 28.89
C PRO A 168 -12.87 -28.16 30.18
N ASP A 169 -11.85 -28.29 31.02
CA ASP A 169 -11.77 -27.64 32.34
C ASP A 169 -10.79 -26.46 32.40
N MET A 170 -10.13 -26.11 31.27
CA MET A 170 -9.10 -25.08 31.25
C MET A 170 -9.65 -23.68 30.92
N ALA A 171 -9.32 -22.70 31.76
CA ALA A 171 -9.50 -21.30 31.42
C ALA A 171 -8.64 -20.95 30.17
N PRO A 172 -9.16 -20.16 29.21
CA PRO A 172 -8.45 -19.83 27.96
C PRO A 172 -7.02 -19.34 28.18
N ASP A 173 -6.79 -18.44 29.14
CA ASP A 173 -5.45 -17.91 29.45
C ASP A 173 -4.47 -19.00 29.92
N SER A 174 -4.96 -19.99 30.70
CA SER A 174 -4.16 -21.11 31.17
C SER A 174 -3.81 -22.08 30.06
N LEU A 175 -4.71 -22.23 29.07
CA LEU A 175 -4.49 -23.02 27.86
C LEU A 175 -3.36 -22.40 27.03
N LEU A 176 -3.38 -21.09 26.82
CA LEU A 176 -2.37 -20.39 26.01
C LEU A 176 -0.98 -20.42 26.63
N VAL A 177 -0.89 -20.22 27.95
CA VAL A 177 0.39 -20.35 28.68
C VAL A 177 0.93 -21.77 28.60
N SER A 178 0.07 -22.78 28.70
CA SER A 178 0.47 -24.19 28.64
C SER A 178 0.88 -24.60 27.22
N LEU A 179 0.21 -24.07 26.20
CA LEU A 179 0.49 -24.30 24.79
C LEU A 179 1.82 -23.67 24.35
N ALA A 180 2.08 -22.42 24.76
CA ALA A 180 3.36 -21.74 24.53
C ALA A 180 4.52 -22.49 25.18
N ARG A 181 4.34 -22.96 26.43
CA ARG A 181 5.32 -23.81 27.12
C ARG A 181 5.53 -25.15 26.43
N GLY A 182 4.46 -25.78 25.91
CA GLY A 182 4.53 -27.05 25.19
C GLY A 182 5.34 -26.96 23.89
N LEU A 183 5.18 -25.85 23.16
CA LEU A 183 5.88 -25.56 21.91
C LEU A 183 7.30 -24.99 22.12
N HIS A 184 7.73 -24.70 23.36
CA HIS A 184 8.97 -23.98 23.68
C HIS A 184 9.08 -22.60 23.01
N VAL A 185 7.93 -21.94 22.79
CA VAL A 185 7.85 -20.59 22.20
C VAL A 185 7.43 -19.60 23.28
N PHE A 186 8.02 -18.40 23.27
CA PHE A 186 7.77 -17.37 24.29
C PHE A 186 7.33 -16.04 23.65
N PRO A 187 6.12 -15.96 23.07
CA PRO A 187 5.61 -14.74 22.44
C PRO A 187 5.23 -13.70 23.52
N PRO A 188 5.97 -12.59 23.68
CA PRO A 188 5.80 -11.68 24.83
C PRO A 188 4.47 -10.91 24.83
N GLU A 189 3.91 -10.60 23.65
CA GLU A 189 2.63 -9.88 23.53
C GLU A 189 1.41 -10.76 23.82
N LEU A 190 1.44 -12.04 23.44
CA LEU A 190 0.38 -13.03 23.66
C LEU A 190 0.24 -13.45 25.13
N LEU A 191 1.33 -13.39 25.90
CA LEU A 191 1.39 -13.85 27.29
C LEU A 191 0.97 -12.81 28.34
N ARG A 192 0.78 -11.54 27.96
CA ARG A 192 0.40 -10.47 28.92
C ARG A 192 -1.10 -10.15 28.94
N GLN A 193 -1.76 -10.09 27.79
CA GLN A 193 -3.20 -9.75 27.68
C GLN A 193 -3.85 -10.39 26.44
N PRO A 194 -4.01 -11.73 26.38
CA PRO A 194 -4.43 -12.44 25.17
C PRO A 194 -5.83 -12.04 24.65
N ILE A 195 -6.82 -11.86 25.52
CA ILE A 195 -8.16 -11.39 25.12
C ILE A 195 -8.11 -9.93 24.60
N ALA A 196 -7.26 -9.08 25.19
CA ALA A 196 -7.09 -7.71 24.73
C ALA A 196 -6.35 -7.64 23.40
N ALA A 197 -5.34 -8.49 23.18
CA ALA A 197 -4.60 -8.58 21.92
C ALA A 197 -5.50 -9.09 20.77
N VAL A 198 -6.35 -10.09 21.03
CA VAL A 198 -7.32 -10.58 20.02
C VAL A 198 -8.43 -9.55 19.78
N ARG A 199 -8.94 -8.89 20.84
CA ARG A 199 -9.90 -7.79 20.71
C ARG A 199 -9.29 -6.59 19.97
N ASP A 200 -8.00 -6.32 20.17
CA ASP A 200 -7.24 -5.32 19.44
C ASP A 200 -6.99 -5.73 17.99
N CYS A 201 -6.73 -7.00 17.68
CA CYS A 201 -6.66 -7.49 16.31
C CYS A 201 -7.99 -7.29 15.58
N ILE A 202 -9.12 -7.62 16.24
CA ILE A 202 -10.47 -7.35 15.73
C ILE A 202 -10.71 -5.84 15.58
N ALA A 203 -10.22 -5.01 16.51
CA ALA A 203 -10.38 -3.56 16.49
C ALA A 203 -9.43 -2.84 15.50
N ARG A 204 -8.31 -3.47 15.12
CA ARG A 204 -7.32 -2.99 14.13
C ARG A 204 -7.65 -3.43 12.70
N LEU A 205 -8.68 -4.25 12.50
CA LEU A 205 -9.29 -4.43 11.18
C LEU A 205 -9.71 -3.04 10.68
N PRO A 206 -9.29 -2.61 9.48
CA PRO A 206 -9.53 -1.24 9.02
C PRO A 206 -11.03 -0.92 9.03
N GLN A 207 -11.39 0.18 9.72
CA GLN A 207 -12.73 0.75 9.59
C GLN A 207 -12.82 1.42 8.21
N LEU A 208 -13.43 0.73 7.25
CA LEU A 208 -13.70 1.27 5.92
C LEU A 208 -14.83 2.31 6.01
N SER A 209 -14.46 3.59 6.09
CA SER A 209 -15.39 4.70 5.87
C SER A 209 -15.29 5.16 4.42
N LEU A 210 -16.35 4.94 3.63
CA LEU A 210 -16.45 5.45 2.26
C LEU A 210 -16.75 6.96 2.30
N ALA A 211 -15.96 7.74 1.58
CA ALA A 211 -16.22 9.16 1.37
C ALA A 211 -17.41 9.30 0.41
N ASP A 212 -18.59 9.50 0.99
CA ASP A 212 -19.81 10.16 0.45
C ASP A 212 -21.10 9.64 1.11
N GLY A 213 -21.04 9.20 2.38
CA GLY A 213 -22.21 9.08 3.27
C GLY A 213 -23.30 8.07 2.88
N ALA A 214 -23.28 7.51 1.67
CA ALA A 214 -24.31 6.62 1.14
C ALA A 214 -23.99 5.14 1.37
N ILE A 215 -22.75 4.79 1.70
CA ILE A 215 -22.37 3.43 2.04
C ILE A 215 -21.53 3.46 3.32
N GLN A 216 -22.16 3.15 4.46
CA GLN A 216 -21.42 2.76 5.65
C GLN A 216 -21.09 1.27 5.54
N LEU A 217 -19.86 0.95 5.11
CA LEU A 217 -19.28 -0.36 5.45
C LEU A 217 -18.70 -0.28 6.86
N THR A 218 -19.57 -0.09 7.85
CA THR A 218 -19.20 -0.37 9.24
C THR A 218 -18.79 -1.84 9.34
N PRO A 219 -17.61 -2.19 9.90
CA PRO A 219 -17.22 -3.59 10.12
C PRO A 219 -18.13 -4.35 11.11
N ALA A 220 -19.22 -3.72 11.58
CA ALA A 220 -20.07 -4.21 12.66
C ALA A 220 -21.54 -3.74 12.60
N ALA A 221 -22.08 -3.25 11.47
CA ALA A 221 -23.55 -3.23 11.32
C ALA A 221 -23.96 -4.57 10.69
N PRO A 222 -24.83 -5.32 11.37
CA PRO A 222 -24.35 -6.53 12.00
C PRO A 222 -24.58 -7.76 11.13
N LEU A 223 -23.67 -8.72 11.25
CA LEU A 223 -23.88 -10.12 10.86
C LEU A 223 -25.27 -10.63 11.30
N SER A 224 -25.85 -10.07 12.38
CA SER A 224 -27.21 -10.35 12.83
C SER A 224 -28.32 -9.87 11.89
N ARG A 225 -28.18 -8.73 11.19
CA ARG A 225 -29.17 -8.24 10.21
C ARG A 225 -29.14 -9.10 8.94
N LEU A 226 -27.93 -9.53 8.56
CA LEU A 226 -27.67 -10.50 7.49
C LEU A 226 -28.16 -11.92 7.83
N LEU A 227 -28.23 -12.26 9.13
CA LEU A 227 -28.84 -13.48 9.67
C LEU A 227 -30.37 -13.33 9.82
N GLU A 228 -30.89 -12.12 10.06
CA GLU A 228 -32.32 -11.78 10.10
C GLU A 228 -32.93 -11.81 8.69
N ASP A 229 -32.27 -11.25 7.67
CA ASP A 229 -32.71 -11.33 6.26
C ASP A 229 -32.71 -12.79 5.76
N ALA A 230 -31.75 -13.61 6.22
CA ALA A 230 -31.71 -15.05 5.97
C ALA A 230 -32.78 -15.83 6.77
N ALA A 231 -33.22 -15.32 7.92
CA ALA A 231 -34.28 -15.91 8.73
C ALA A 231 -35.68 -15.55 8.20
N ASP A 232 -35.89 -14.32 7.71
CA ASP A 232 -37.15 -13.83 7.13
C ASP A 232 -37.47 -14.47 5.76
N LEU A 233 -36.45 -14.98 5.05
CA LEU A 233 -36.59 -15.77 3.82
C LEU A 233 -37.06 -17.23 4.05
N GLY A 234 -37.36 -17.62 5.29
CA GLY A 234 -37.94 -18.93 5.58
C GLY A 234 -36.98 -20.10 5.32
N LEU A 235 -35.72 -19.99 5.76
CA LEU A 235 -34.73 -21.08 5.73
C LEU A 235 -35.00 -22.20 6.76
N GLY A 236 -36.27 -22.55 6.91
CA GLY A 236 -36.82 -23.56 7.81
C GLY A 236 -38.00 -24.28 7.17
N GLY A 237 -37.84 -24.76 5.94
CA GLY A 237 -38.81 -25.67 5.31
C GLY A 237 -38.66 -25.72 3.79
N ASP A 238 -38.18 -26.85 3.26
CA ASP A 238 -38.27 -27.38 1.87
C ASP A 238 -38.10 -26.45 0.65
N GLY A 239 -37.74 -25.18 0.83
CA GLY A 239 -37.41 -24.25 -0.24
C GLY A 239 -35.98 -24.48 -0.72
N ILE A 240 -35.85 -25.14 -1.87
CA ILE A 240 -34.58 -25.21 -2.60
C ILE A 240 -34.21 -23.76 -2.98
N LEU A 241 -33.27 -23.14 -2.25
CA LEU A 241 -32.48 -22.05 -2.82
C LEU A 241 -31.83 -22.60 -4.08
N ASP A 242 -32.24 -22.07 -5.23
CA ASP A 242 -31.69 -22.43 -6.53
C ASP A 242 -30.16 -22.24 -6.52
N HIS A 243 -29.48 -23.08 -7.28
CA HIS A 243 -28.02 -23.10 -7.43
C HIS A 243 -27.42 -21.71 -7.71
N PHE A 244 -28.20 -20.84 -8.36
CA PHE A 244 -27.87 -19.44 -8.64
C PHE A 244 -27.71 -18.58 -7.38
N GLU A 245 -28.64 -18.67 -6.42
CA GLU A 245 -28.59 -17.86 -5.17
C GLU A 245 -27.40 -18.25 -4.28
N ARG A 246 -27.03 -19.54 -4.27
CA ARG A 246 -25.84 -20.01 -3.54
C ARG A 246 -24.54 -19.51 -4.16
N ARG A 247 -24.46 -19.49 -5.50
CA ARG A 247 -23.32 -18.91 -6.22
C ARG A 247 -23.22 -17.41 -6.00
N ARG A 248 -24.34 -16.70 -5.96
CA ARG A 248 -24.42 -15.26 -5.71
C ARG A 248 -23.82 -14.89 -4.35
N ILE A 249 -24.26 -15.56 -3.29
CA ILE A 249 -23.76 -15.35 -1.93
C ILE A 249 -22.26 -15.69 -1.84
N ALA A 250 -21.82 -16.84 -2.38
CA ALA A 250 -20.41 -17.24 -2.34
C ALA A 250 -19.48 -16.25 -3.06
N ARG A 251 -19.90 -15.69 -4.21
CA ARG A 251 -19.14 -14.66 -4.92
C ARG A 251 -19.03 -13.36 -4.11
N GLN A 252 -20.09 -12.92 -3.45
CA GLN A 252 -20.04 -11.73 -2.58
C GLN A 252 -19.02 -11.89 -1.44
N TYR A 253 -18.94 -13.07 -0.82
CA TYR A 253 -17.92 -13.37 0.19
C TYR A 253 -16.49 -13.38 -0.38
N GLN A 254 -16.30 -13.95 -1.57
CA GLN A 254 -14.99 -13.98 -2.24
C GLN A 254 -14.48 -12.56 -2.55
N VAL A 255 -15.36 -11.68 -3.03
CA VAL A 255 -15.04 -10.28 -3.29
C VAL A 255 -14.63 -9.55 -2.01
N GLN A 256 -15.38 -9.72 -0.92
CA GLN A 256 -15.06 -9.08 0.35
C GLN A 256 -13.69 -9.53 0.90
N LEU A 257 -13.39 -10.83 0.81
CA LEU A 257 -12.09 -11.36 1.23
C LEU A 257 -10.95 -10.85 0.34
N ALA A 258 -11.17 -10.75 -0.97
CA ALA A 258 -10.19 -10.23 -1.91
C ALA A 258 -9.87 -8.74 -1.66
N VAL A 259 -10.90 -7.91 -1.41
CA VAL A 259 -10.72 -6.50 -1.02
C VAL A 259 -9.93 -6.37 0.28
N LEU A 260 -10.26 -7.17 1.30
CA LEU A 260 -9.55 -7.16 2.58
C LEU A 260 -8.09 -7.66 2.46
N ALA A 261 -7.81 -8.54 1.50
CA ALA A 261 -6.47 -9.03 1.21
C ALA A 261 -5.64 -8.07 0.33
N GLY A 262 -6.23 -6.98 -0.18
CA GLY A 262 -5.62 -6.11 -1.18
C GLY A 262 -5.46 -6.78 -2.56
N ASP A 263 -6.17 -7.87 -2.81
CA ASP A 263 -6.20 -8.58 -4.09
C ASP A 263 -7.34 -8.02 -4.95
N TYR A 264 -7.13 -6.81 -5.47
CA TYR A 264 -8.12 -6.11 -6.27
C TYR A 264 -8.38 -6.78 -7.63
N ASP A 265 -7.44 -7.62 -8.11
CA ASP A 265 -7.60 -8.43 -9.32
C ASP A 265 -8.72 -9.47 -9.12
N ALA A 266 -8.64 -10.24 -8.02
CA ALA A 266 -9.64 -11.22 -7.67
C ALA A 266 -10.99 -10.58 -7.31
N ALA A 267 -10.97 -9.42 -6.62
CA ALA A 267 -12.17 -8.67 -6.29
C ALA A 267 -12.90 -8.16 -7.54
N ALA A 268 -12.17 -7.56 -8.48
CA ALA A 268 -12.73 -7.06 -9.73
C ALA A 268 -13.29 -8.19 -10.61
N ALA A 269 -12.58 -9.32 -10.70
CA ALA A 269 -13.06 -10.49 -11.45
C ALA A 269 -14.37 -11.07 -10.86
N GLY A 270 -14.47 -11.15 -9.53
CA GLY A 270 -15.67 -11.62 -8.85
C GLY A 270 -16.87 -10.68 -9.03
N LEU A 271 -16.62 -9.37 -9.07
CA LEU A 271 -17.65 -8.35 -9.26
C LEU A 271 -18.11 -8.22 -10.72
N ALA A 272 -17.21 -8.30 -11.70
CA ALA A 272 -17.57 -8.22 -13.12
C ALA A 272 -18.57 -9.31 -13.51
N GLY A 273 -18.32 -10.56 -13.09
CA GLY A 273 -19.25 -11.67 -13.33
C GLY A 273 -20.59 -11.53 -12.60
N ALA A 274 -20.66 -10.77 -11.49
CA ALA A 274 -21.91 -10.49 -10.79
C ALA A 274 -22.74 -9.38 -11.46
N VAL A 275 -22.08 -8.39 -12.08
CA VAL A 275 -22.73 -7.32 -12.86
C VAL A 275 -23.25 -7.85 -14.20
N GLU A 276 -22.59 -8.84 -14.80
CA GLU A 276 -23.01 -9.48 -16.05
C GLU A 276 -24.15 -10.51 -15.87
N ASP A 277 -24.15 -11.25 -14.75
CA ASP A 277 -25.14 -12.31 -14.45
C ASP A 277 -26.50 -11.78 -13.92
N SER A 278 -26.73 -10.45 -13.89
CA SER A 278 -27.97 -9.86 -13.38
C SER A 278 -29.16 -10.08 -14.33
N GLY A 279 -29.73 -11.28 -14.30
CA GLY A 279 -31.04 -11.61 -14.86
C GLY A 279 -32.21 -11.04 -14.05
N SER A 280 -33.44 -11.22 -14.56
CA SER A 280 -34.69 -10.70 -13.98
C SER A 280 -34.91 -11.21 -12.53
N GLY A 281 -34.62 -10.35 -11.54
CA GLY A 281 -34.84 -10.65 -10.12
C GLY A 281 -33.85 -10.01 -9.14
N VAL A 282 -32.75 -9.42 -9.62
CA VAL A 282 -31.79 -8.70 -8.76
C VAL A 282 -32.26 -7.26 -8.54
N ASP A 283 -32.17 -6.77 -7.30
CA ASP A 283 -32.51 -5.40 -6.96
C ASP A 283 -31.56 -4.42 -7.67
N ALA A 284 -32.12 -3.37 -8.27
CA ALA A 284 -31.36 -2.40 -9.05
C ALA A 284 -30.30 -1.69 -8.19
N GLU A 285 -30.59 -1.52 -6.90
CA GLU A 285 -29.68 -0.92 -5.93
C GLU A 285 -28.45 -1.80 -5.63
N GLU A 286 -28.61 -3.13 -5.57
CA GLU A 286 -27.50 -4.06 -5.34
C GLU A 286 -26.53 -4.09 -6.53
N VAL A 287 -27.06 -4.10 -7.75
CA VAL A 287 -26.26 -4.04 -8.99
C VAL A 287 -25.45 -2.75 -9.04
N GLU A 288 -26.08 -1.63 -8.67
CA GLU A 288 -25.42 -0.32 -8.65
C GLU A 288 -24.32 -0.25 -7.57
N ASN A 289 -24.55 -0.83 -6.40
CA ASN A 289 -23.53 -0.93 -5.35
C ASN A 289 -22.35 -1.84 -5.77
N GLY A 290 -22.61 -2.94 -6.46
CA GLY A 290 -21.57 -3.80 -7.05
C GLY A 290 -20.72 -3.06 -8.08
N LYS A 291 -21.34 -2.25 -8.95
CA LYS A 291 -20.62 -1.40 -9.91
C LYS A 291 -19.74 -0.37 -9.24
N ARG A 292 -20.22 0.29 -8.18
CA ARG A 292 -19.42 1.27 -7.40
C ARG A 292 -18.17 0.63 -6.79
N LEU A 293 -18.32 -0.56 -6.19
CA LEU A 293 -17.19 -1.29 -5.62
C LEU A 293 -16.21 -1.77 -6.69
N LEU A 294 -16.71 -2.20 -7.85
CA LEU A 294 -15.88 -2.59 -8.99
C LEU A 294 -15.07 -1.40 -9.51
N VAL A 295 -15.71 -0.24 -9.69
CA VAL A 295 -15.03 1.02 -10.06
C VAL A 295 -13.89 1.32 -9.09
N TRP A 296 -14.14 1.23 -7.78
CA TRP A 296 -13.11 1.45 -6.77
C TRP A 296 -11.94 0.46 -6.89
N CYS A 297 -12.21 -0.84 -6.99
CA CYS A 297 -11.16 -1.86 -7.14
C CYS A 297 -10.27 -1.61 -8.37
N LEU A 298 -10.88 -1.25 -9.50
CA LEU A 298 -10.15 -0.96 -10.74
C LEU A 298 -9.27 0.28 -10.61
N LEU A 299 -9.71 1.31 -9.89
CA LEU A 299 -8.91 2.51 -9.61
C LEU A 299 -7.70 2.19 -8.72
N GLU A 300 -7.90 1.41 -7.65
CA GLU A 300 -6.80 1.02 -6.75
C GLU A 300 -5.79 0.11 -7.44
N GLN A 301 -6.25 -0.84 -8.26
CA GLN A 301 -5.39 -1.69 -9.09
C GLN A 301 -4.56 -0.85 -10.08
N ALA A 302 -5.16 0.18 -10.70
CA ALA A 302 -4.45 1.09 -11.59
C ALA A 302 -3.37 1.88 -10.85
N ASP A 303 -3.64 2.36 -9.65
CA ASP A 303 -2.67 3.08 -8.82
C ASP A 303 -1.54 2.17 -8.33
N ASP A 304 -1.84 0.92 -7.97
CA ASP A 304 -0.82 -0.10 -7.66
C ASP A 304 0.13 -0.31 -8.83
N LEU A 305 -0.40 -0.43 -10.06
CA LEU A 305 0.42 -0.53 -11.27
C LEU A 305 1.25 0.72 -11.51
N CYS A 306 0.71 1.92 -11.30
CA CYS A 306 1.47 3.16 -11.43
C CYS A 306 2.60 3.22 -10.39
N ARG A 307 2.37 2.76 -9.15
CA ARG A 307 3.42 2.65 -8.13
C ARG A 307 4.50 1.63 -8.52
N GLN A 308 4.12 0.47 -9.07
CA GLN A 308 5.05 -0.54 -9.55
C GLN A 308 5.90 -0.05 -10.72
N ALA A 309 5.33 0.75 -11.62
CA ALA A 309 6.03 1.32 -12.77
C ALA A 309 7.23 2.18 -12.36
N GLY A 310 7.14 2.83 -11.18
CA GLY A 310 8.19 3.71 -10.66
C GLY A 310 8.48 4.91 -11.57
N GLY A 311 9.57 5.62 -11.25
CA GLY A 311 9.99 6.84 -11.98
C GLY A 311 10.97 6.61 -13.13
N ALA A 312 11.28 5.36 -13.49
CA ALA A 312 12.27 5.04 -14.53
C ALA A 312 11.60 4.58 -15.83
N ALA A 313 11.99 5.17 -16.96
CA ALA A 313 11.53 4.77 -18.29
C ALA A 313 12.12 3.41 -18.69
N THR A 314 11.44 2.33 -18.29
CA THR A 314 11.77 0.95 -18.66
C THR A 314 10.62 0.32 -19.45
N ALA A 315 10.90 -0.76 -20.17
CA ALA A 315 9.87 -1.53 -20.87
C ALA A 315 8.81 -2.09 -19.89
N GLU A 316 9.20 -2.40 -18.66
CA GLU A 316 8.29 -2.87 -17.61
C GLU A 316 7.40 -1.73 -17.10
N SER A 317 7.99 -0.57 -16.81
CA SER A 317 7.26 0.65 -16.44
C SER A 317 6.22 1.03 -17.50
N GLY A 318 6.61 1.00 -18.79
CA GLY A 318 5.69 1.25 -19.90
C GLY A 318 4.53 0.25 -19.96
N ARG A 319 4.75 -1.03 -19.65
CA ARG A 319 3.67 -2.04 -19.58
C ARG A 319 2.73 -1.77 -18.41
N CYS A 320 3.25 -1.41 -17.24
CA CYS A 320 2.45 -1.07 -16.06
C CYS A 320 1.55 0.15 -16.34
N TYR A 321 2.09 1.23 -16.90
CA TYR A 321 1.29 2.41 -17.28
C TYR A 321 0.26 2.12 -18.37
N ALA A 322 0.61 1.31 -19.37
CA ALA A 322 -0.34 0.88 -20.40
C ALA A 322 -1.51 0.11 -19.79
N ARG A 323 -1.23 -0.83 -18.88
CA ARG A 323 -2.25 -1.61 -18.18
C ARG A 323 -3.11 -0.73 -17.27
N ALA A 324 -2.51 0.19 -16.52
CA ALA A 324 -3.27 1.16 -15.71
C ALA A 324 -4.22 2.00 -16.59
N GLY A 325 -3.78 2.43 -17.76
CA GLY A 325 -4.62 3.14 -18.74
C GLY A 325 -5.79 2.32 -19.27
N GLU A 326 -5.68 0.98 -19.35
CA GLU A 326 -6.80 0.11 -19.67
C GLU A 326 -7.82 0.04 -18.53
N LEU A 327 -7.35 -0.06 -17.29
CA LEU A 327 -8.22 -0.09 -16.10
C LEU A 327 -8.99 1.24 -15.94
N PHE A 328 -8.32 2.39 -16.11
CA PHE A 328 -9.02 3.68 -16.12
C PHE A 328 -10.07 3.77 -17.24
N ARG A 329 -9.82 3.16 -18.39
CA ARG A 329 -10.81 3.07 -19.47
C ARG A 329 -12.02 2.22 -19.07
N GLN A 330 -11.79 1.07 -18.45
CA GLN A 330 -12.87 0.21 -17.94
C GLN A 330 -13.72 0.94 -16.89
N VAL A 331 -13.10 1.72 -16.00
CA VAL A 331 -13.84 2.57 -15.05
C VAL A 331 -14.74 3.56 -15.78
N LEU A 332 -14.25 4.20 -16.86
CA LEU A 332 -15.02 5.15 -17.65
C LEU A 332 -16.13 4.48 -18.49
N ASP A 333 -15.95 3.21 -18.88
CA ASP A 333 -16.98 2.42 -19.55
C ASP A 333 -18.12 2.07 -18.56
N LEU A 334 -17.78 1.77 -17.30
CA LEU A 334 -18.74 1.49 -16.23
C LEU A 334 -19.44 2.75 -15.72
N GLN A 335 -18.68 3.82 -15.54
CA GLN A 335 -19.14 5.11 -15.04
C GLN A 335 -18.59 6.24 -15.92
N PRO A 336 -19.28 6.56 -17.02
CA PRO A 336 -18.93 7.70 -17.85
C PRO A 336 -18.92 8.99 -17.02
N GLY A 337 -17.85 9.78 -17.16
CA GLY A 337 -17.71 10.99 -16.35
C GLY A 337 -17.17 10.76 -14.93
N ASN A 338 -16.59 9.59 -14.62
CA ASN A 338 -15.93 9.38 -13.34
C ASN A 338 -14.71 10.34 -13.20
N PHE A 339 -14.79 11.24 -12.22
CA PHE A 339 -13.75 12.24 -11.96
C PHE A 339 -12.41 11.59 -11.61
N ASP A 340 -12.41 10.62 -10.69
CA ASP A 340 -11.19 10.00 -10.17
C ASP A 340 -10.43 9.26 -11.27
N ALA A 341 -11.14 8.59 -12.18
CA ALA A 341 -10.54 7.93 -13.34
C ALA A 341 -9.82 8.94 -14.24
N TYR A 342 -10.42 10.09 -14.53
CA TYR A 342 -9.74 11.13 -15.33
C TYR A 342 -8.57 11.75 -14.58
N ALA A 343 -8.73 12.10 -13.30
CA ALA A 343 -7.69 12.74 -12.50
C ALA A 343 -6.47 11.83 -12.30
N ARG A 344 -6.69 10.59 -11.86
CA ARG A 344 -5.63 9.59 -11.65
C ARG A 344 -4.95 9.19 -12.95
N TRP A 345 -5.70 9.07 -14.05
CA TRP A 345 -5.10 8.82 -15.37
C TRP A 345 -4.23 10.00 -15.85
N GLY A 346 -4.66 11.23 -15.62
CA GLY A 346 -3.84 12.42 -15.88
C GLY A 346 -2.51 12.39 -15.11
N ALA A 347 -2.56 12.07 -13.81
CA ALA A 347 -1.39 11.93 -12.96
C ALA A 347 -0.45 10.79 -13.41
N ALA A 348 -1.00 9.64 -13.81
CA ALA A 348 -0.23 8.53 -14.34
C ALA A 348 0.52 8.91 -15.64
N LEU A 349 -0.17 9.58 -16.57
CA LEU A 349 0.44 10.05 -17.82
C LEU A 349 1.50 11.12 -17.55
N GLN A 350 1.25 12.01 -16.59
CA GLN A 350 2.25 12.99 -16.16
C GLN A 350 3.53 12.30 -15.65
N ALA A 351 3.41 11.34 -14.73
CA ALA A 351 4.55 10.60 -14.21
C ALA A 351 5.31 9.87 -15.33
N GLN A 352 4.59 9.31 -16.31
CA GLN A 352 5.20 8.68 -17.48
C GLN A 352 5.97 9.68 -18.36
N GLY A 353 5.46 10.89 -18.54
CA GLY A 353 6.16 11.96 -19.26
C GLY A 353 7.38 12.51 -18.52
N GLU A 354 7.36 12.54 -17.18
CA GLU A 354 8.51 12.91 -16.36
C GLU A 354 9.63 11.86 -16.41
N ALA A 355 9.26 10.59 -16.54
CA ALA A 355 10.20 9.47 -16.65
C ALA A 355 10.81 9.33 -18.06
N ASP A 356 10.01 9.53 -19.12
CA ASP A 356 10.42 9.38 -20.52
C ASP A 356 10.48 10.75 -21.23
N ARG A 357 11.68 11.35 -21.26
CA ARG A 357 11.91 12.65 -21.90
C ARG A 357 11.66 12.67 -23.40
N GLU A 358 11.86 11.55 -24.11
CA GLU A 358 11.69 11.48 -25.56
C GLU A 358 10.20 11.55 -25.92
N SER A 359 9.37 10.81 -25.20
CA SER A 359 7.93 10.78 -25.39
C SER A 359 7.17 11.81 -24.55
N ALA A 360 7.85 12.59 -23.70
CA ALA A 360 7.25 13.53 -22.75
C ALA A 360 6.18 14.44 -23.37
N PRO A 361 6.38 15.06 -24.55
CA PRO A 361 5.35 15.92 -25.14
C PRO A 361 4.04 15.20 -25.44
N ARG A 362 4.10 13.93 -25.82
CA ARG A 362 2.90 13.12 -26.09
C ARG A 362 2.17 12.82 -24.79
N TYR A 363 2.89 12.40 -23.75
CA TYR A 363 2.29 12.08 -22.46
C TYR A 363 1.71 13.31 -21.76
N PHE A 364 2.42 14.44 -21.77
CA PHE A 364 1.90 15.68 -21.17
C PHE A 364 0.67 16.23 -21.88
N ARG A 365 0.59 16.16 -23.22
CA ARG A 365 -0.65 16.52 -23.95
C ARG A 365 -1.80 15.59 -23.59
N ALA A 366 -1.54 14.28 -23.52
CA ALA A 366 -2.56 13.32 -23.12
C ALA A 366 -3.02 13.57 -21.67
N ALA A 367 -2.10 13.87 -20.75
CA ALA A 367 -2.40 14.21 -19.36
C ALA A 367 -3.25 15.48 -19.26
N ALA A 368 -2.92 16.53 -20.03
CA ALA A 368 -3.70 17.76 -20.10
C ALA A 368 -5.15 17.51 -20.53
N GLU A 369 -5.40 16.66 -21.53
CA GLU A 369 -6.76 16.28 -21.93
C GLU A 369 -7.51 15.52 -20.83
N LYS A 370 -6.82 14.65 -20.07
CA LYS A 370 -7.44 13.95 -18.93
C LYS A 370 -7.77 14.89 -17.77
N TYR A 371 -6.87 15.81 -17.42
CA TYR A 371 -7.16 16.82 -16.40
C TYR A 371 -8.28 17.77 -16.83
N LYS A 372 -8.31 18.17 -18.11
CA LYS A 372 -9.41 18.95 -18.67
C LYS A 372 -10.75 18.21 -18.55
N ALA A 373 -10.77 16.91 -18.85
CA ALA A 373 -11.96 16.08 -18.68
C ALA A 373 -12.38 15.98 -17.21
N ALA A 374 -11.44 15.78 -16.28
CA ALA A 374 -11.72 15.76 -14.85
C ALA A 374 -12.34 17.07 -14.36
N LEU A 375 -11.76 18.23 -14.73
CA LEU A 375 -12.31 19.54 -14.36
C LEU A 375 -13.66 19.84 -15.01
N GLY A 376 -13.97 19.21 -16.15
CA GLY A 376 -15.30 19.25 -16.76
C GLY A 376 -16.37 18.54 -15.93
N VAL A 377 -15.97 17.60 -15.06
CA VAL A 377 -16.88 16.92 -14.11
C VAL A 377 -17.07 17.75 -12.85
N ARG A 378 -15.97 18.12 -12.18
CA ARG A 378 -15.99 19.02 -11.01
C ARG A 378 -14.69 19.81 -10.90
N PRO A 379 -14.73 21.06 -10.42
CA PRO A 379 -13.52 21.83 -10.11
C PRO A 379 -12.75 21.16 -8.97
N ASP A 380 -11.43 21.12 -9.09
CA ASP A 380 -10.55 20.53 -8.08
C ASP A 380 -9.16 21.18 -8.12
N ALA A 381 -8.64 21.56 -6.95
CA ALA A 381 -7.39 22.30 -6.83
C ALA A 381 -6.17 21.44 -7.22
N ASP A 382 -6.16 20.16 -6.87
CA ASP A 382 -5.04 19.25 -7.15
C ASP A 382 -4.97 18.92 -8.64
N VAL A 383 -6.12 18.80 -9.30
CA VAL A 383 -6.20 18.63 -10.76
C VAL A 383 -5.76 19.89 -11.51
N CYS A 384 -6.17 21.09 -11.06
CA CYS A 384 -5.66 22.35 -11.61
C CYS A 384 -4.13 22.45 -11.47
N TYR A 385 -3.60 22.10 -10.30
CA TYR A 385 -2.16 22.06 -10.05
C TYR A 385 -1.45 21.05 -10.97
N GLY A 386 -1.96 19.82 -11.09
CA GLY A 386 -1.43 18.81 -12.00
C GLY A 386 -1.43 19.26 -13.45
N TRP A 387 -2.51 19.91 -13.90
CA TRP A 387 -2.59 20.48 -15.24
C TRP A 387 -1.55 21.59 -15.46
N GLY A 388 -1.39 22.50 -14.49
CA GLY A 388 -0.34 23.51 -14.53
C GLY A 388 1.06 22.91 -14.70
N ARG A 389 1.35 21.82 -13.98
CA ARG A 389 2.65 21.11 -14.07
C ARG A 389 2.91 20.51 -15.44
N VAL A 390 1.93 19.86 -16.07
CA VAL A 390 2.13 19.28 -17.41
C VAL A 390 2.27 20.35 -18.50
N LEU A 391 1.57 21.49 -18.35
CA LEU A 391 1.73 22.63 -19.26
C LEU A 391 3.12 23.27 -19.12
N GLN A 392 3.61 23.42 -17.89
CA GLN A 392 4.97 23.87 -17.63
C GLN A 392 6.00 22.91 -18.25
N GLY A 393 5.83 21.60 -18.07
CA GLY A 393 6.70 20.59 -18.70
C GLY A 393 6.70 20.67 -20.23
N LEU A 394 5.54 20.95 -20.84
CA LEU A 394 5.45 21.19 -22.29
C LEU A 394 6.14 22.50 -22.70
N ALA A 395 6.01 23.56 -21.90
CA ALA A 395 6.64 24.85 -22.15
C ALA A 395 8.16 24.73 -22.18
N GLU A 396 8.73 23.94 -21.26
CA GLU A 396 10.17 23.70 -21.15
C GLU A 396 10.75 22.90 -22.33
N ILE A 397 9.93 22.13 -23.05
CA ILE A 397 10.34 21.35 -24.23
C ILE A 397 10.17 22.16 -25.53
N GLN A 398 9.18 23.04 -25.58
CA GLN A 398 8.89 23.89 -26.74
C GLN A 398 9.82 25.12 -26.79
N LEU A 399 9.86 25.81 -27.93
CA LEU A 399 10.66 27.02 -28.13
C LEU A 399 9.79 28.17 -28.66
N GLY A 400 10.21 29.41 -28.38
CA GLY A 400 9.55 30.63 -28.87
C GLY A 400 8.14 30.82 -28.31
N ASP A 401 7.26 31.44 -29.09
CA ASP A 401 5.91 31.88 -28.67
C ASP A 401 5.03 30.75 -28.12
N ALA A 402 5.24 29.51 -28.60
CA ALA A 402 4.52 28.34 -28.08
C ALA A 402 4.90 28.03 -26.63
N SER A 403 6.17 28.20 -26.26
CA SER A 403 6.65 28.04 -24.89
C SER A 403 6.02 29.10 -23.97
N ASP A 404 5.99 30.36 -24.43
CA ASP A 404 5.41 31.45 -23.65
C ASP A 404 3.91 31.28 -23.38
N THR A 405 3.17 30.86 -24.40
CA THR A 405 1.74 30.58 -24.27
C THR A 405 1.49 29.48 -23.24
N LEU A 406 2.28 28.41 -23.29
CA LEU A 406 2.17 27.30 -22.33
C LEU A 406 2.56 27.70 -20.91
N PHE A 407 3.59 28.54 -20.72
CA PHE A 407 3.91 29.10 -19.41
C PHE A 407 2.77 29.95 -18.88
N GLN A 408 2.17 30.80 -19.71
CA GLN A 408 1.02 31.60 -19.31
C GLN A 408 -0.15 30.71 -18.88
N GLU A 409 -0.54 29.74 -19.69
CA GLU A 409 -1.60 28.77 -19.35
C GLU A 409 -1.28 28.02 -18.05
N ALA A 410 -0.02 27.61 -17.83
CA ALA A 410 0.40 26.97 -16.59
C ALA A 410 0.18 27.89 -15.36
N THR A 411 0.56 29.16 -15.47
CA THR A 411 0.34 30.13 -14.39
C THR A 411 -1.13 30.40 -14.10
N GLU A 412 -2.00 30.38 -15.13
CA GLU A 412 -3.44 30.49 -14.97
C GLU A 412 -4.02 29.28 -14.22
N LYS A 413 -3.49 28.07 -14.49
CA LYS A 413 -3.89 26.86 -13.75
C LYS A 413 -3.45 26.87 -12.30
N TYR A 414 -2.24 27.35 -12.00
CA TYR A 414 -1.82 27.56 -10.61
C TYR A 414 -2.65 28.63 -9.90
N ALA A 415 -3.06 29.70 -10.61
CA ALA A 415 -3.99 30.69 -10.08
C ALA A 415 -5.34 30.07 -9.71
N GLN A 416 -5.94 29.28 -10.61
CA GLN A 416 -7.19 28.55 -10.36
C GLN A 416 -7.08 27.61 -9.15
N ALA A 417 -5.96 26.89 -9.01
CA ALA A 417 -5.71 26.03 -7.86
C ALA A 417 -5.69 26.82 -6.54
N LEU A 418 -5.09 28.02 -6.54
CA LEU A 418 -5.01 28.90 -5.36
C LEU A 418 -6.31 29.63 -5.05
N GLU A 419 -7.14 29.94 -6.05
CA GLU A 419 -8.50 30.44 -5.82
C GLU A 419 -9.34 29.42 -5.05
N MET A 420 -9.19 28.14 -5.37
CA MET A 420 -9.87 27.03 -4.69
C MET A 420 -9.23 26.69 -3.33
N ARG A 421 -7.90 26.75 -3.23
CA ARG A 421 -7.12 26.45 -2.02
C ARG A 421 -6.04 27.52 -1.81
N PRO A 422 -6.35 28.65 -1.13
CA PRO A 422 -5.40 29.76 -0.96
C PRO A 422 -4.08 29.40 -0.24
N GLY A 423 -4.11 28.38 0.61
CA GLY A 423 -2.93 27.87 1.33
C GLY A 423 -2.14 26.79 0.59
N PHE A 424 -2.31 26.65 -0.74
CA PHE A 424 -1.64 25.58 -1.50
C PHE A 424 -0.17 25.92 -1.78
N HIS A 425 0.70 25.57 -0.83
CA HIS A 425 2.14 25.84 -0.88
C HIS A 425 2.82 25.36 -2.16
N GLU A 426 2.56 24.12 -2.58
CA GLU A 426 3.16 23.52 -3.76
C GLU A 426 2.77 24.26 -5.04
N ALA A 427 1.53 24.77 -5.14
CA ALA A 427 1.08 25.57 -6.27
C ALA A 427 1.80 26.93 -6.32
N LEU A 428 1.99 27.60 -5.18
CA LEU A 428 2.76 28.86 -5.14
C LEU A 428 4.22 28.64 -5.53
N TRP A 429 4.85 27.58 -5.02
CA TRP A 429 6.19 27.20 -5.41
C TRP A 429 6.27 27.02 -6.92
N GLN A 430 5.49 26.09 -7.47
CA GLN A 430 5.60 25.73 -8.89
C GLN A 430 5.26 26.91 -9.80
N TRP A 431 4.37 27.80 -9.37
CA TRP A 431 4.14 29.06 -10.06
C TRP A 431 5.39 29.95 -10.08
N GLY A 432 6.06 30.12 -8.94
CA GLY A 432 7.34 30.83 -8.87
C GLY A 432 8.40 30.23 -9.79
N GLU A 433 8.53 28.90 -9.83
CA GLU A 433 9.45 28.18 -10.73
C GLU A 433 9.10 28.39 -12.20
N ALA A 434 7.82 28.30 -12.58
CA ALA A 434 7.37 28.53 -13.95
C ALA A 434 7.72 29.96 -14.42
N LEU A 435 7.49 30.96 -13.57
CA LEU A 435 7.84 32.35 -13.85
C LEU A 435 9.35 32.57 -13.95
N LEU A 436 10.14 31.97 -13.05
CA LEU A 436 11.60 32.00 -13.08
C LEU A 436 12.15 31.39 -14.38
N ARG A 437 11.63 30.23 -14.77
CA ARG A 437 12.03 29.57 -16.03
C ARG A 437 11.65 30.41 -17.25
N GLN A 438 10.44 30.95 -17.29
CA GLN A 438 10.02 31.85 -18.37
C GLN A 438 10.93 33.10 -18.44
N ALA A 439 11.23 33.72 -17.30
CA ALA A 439 12.08 34.92 -17.23
C ALA A 439 13.48 34.70 -17.80
N SER A 440 14.06 33.51 -17.60
CA SER A 440 15.40 33.17 -18.09
C SER A 440 15.53 33.21 -19.63
N GLY A 441 14.43 33.00 -20.35
CA GLY A 441 14.36 33.10 -21.81
C GLY A 441 14.10 34.51 -22.34
N LYS A 442 13.85 35.48 -21.46
CA LYS A 442 13.40 36.83 -21.80
C LYS A 442 14.46 37.91 -21.55
N ARG A 443 14.23 39.11 -22.10
CA ARG A 443 15.14 40.25 -22.00
C ARG A 443 14.40 41.54 -21.72
N GLY A 444 15.12 42.53 -21.18
CA GLY A 444 14.57 43.83 -20.81
C GLY A 444 13.41 43.73 -19.82
N ALA A 445 12.46 44.67 -19.95
CA ALA A 445 11.35 44.86 -19.02
C ALA A 445 10.46 43.63 -18.82
N GLU A 446 10.30 42.79 -19.85
CA GLU A 446 9.48 41.57 -19.77
C GLU A 446 10.07 40.57 -18.77
N ALA A 447 11.38 40.32 -18.83
CA ALA A 447 12.04 39.44 -17.87
C ALA A 447 12.03 40.04 -16.45
N ASP A 448 12.21 41.36 -16.34
CA ASP A 448 12.23 42.03 -15.03
C ASP A 448 10.87 41.89 -14.32
N GLU A 449 9.77 42.03 -15.07
CA GLU A 449 8.41 41.80 -14.55
C GLU A 449 8.16 40.34 -14.17
N LEU A 450 8.63 39.37 -14.98
CA LEU A 450 8.50 37.95 -14.65
C LEU A 450 9.28 37.60 -13.38
N TYR A 451 10.50 38.12 -13.20
CA TYR A 451 11.28 37.93 -11.97
C TYR A 451 10.58 38.55 -10.77
N ARG A 452 10.03 39.76 -10.88
CA ARG A 452 9.26 40.40 -9.81
C ARG A 452 8.05 39.55 -9.40
N ARG A 453 7.32 39.00 -10.37
CA ARG A 453 6.20 38.09 -10.09
C ARG A 453 6.68 36.77 -9.47
N ALA A 454 7.80 36.21 -9.91
CA ALA A 454 8.38 35.01 -9.32
C ALA A 454 8.75 35.23 -7.84
N GLU A 455 9.34 36.39 -7.55
CA GLU A 455 9.68 36.83 -6.20
C GLU A 455 8.43 36.86 -5.28
N GLU A 456 7.33 37.47 -5.74
CA GLU A 456 6.06 37.51 -4.99
C GLU A 456 5.55 36.10 -4.66
N LYS A 457 5.66 35.15 -5.60
CA LYS A 457 5.20 33.77 -5.39
C LYS A 457 6.08 33.01 -4.42
N PHE A 458 7.40 33.12 -4.52
CA PHE A 458 8.30 32.50 -3.55
C PHE A 458 8.18 33.13 -2.16
N ALA A 459 7.99 34.45 -2.07
CA ALA A 459 7.74 35.14 -0.81
C ALA A 459 6.43 34.66 -0.16
N ALA A 460 5.36 34.50 -0.95
CA ALA A 460 4.09 33.95 -0.47
C ALA A 460 4.24 32.48 -0.02
N ALA A 461 4.94 31.64 -0.79
CA ALA A 461 5.22 30.25 -0.41
C ALA A 461 6.03 30.16 0.90
N ALA A 462 7.09 30.96 1.03
CA ALA A 462 7.88 31.06 2.25
C ALA A 462 7.08 31.62 3.44
N GLY A 463 6.03 32.42 3.19
CA GLY A 463 5.09 32.87 4.22
C GLY A 463 4.22 31.75 4.77
N LEU A 464 3.85 30.76 3.94
CA LEU A 464 3.11 29.57 4.37
C LEU A 464 3.99 28.55 5.09
N HIS A 465 5.21 28.32 4.57
CA HIS A 465 6.18 27.40 5.15
C HIS A 465 7.54 28.10 5.35
N PRO A 466 7.70 28.83 6.47
CA PRO A 466 8.93 29.61 6.74
C PRO A 466 10.18 28.75 6.98
N ASP A 467 10.00 27.45 7.22
CA ASP A 467 11.03 26.46 7.46
C ASP A 467 11.52 25.76 6.18
N ASP A 468 10.88 26.00 5.03
CA ASP A 468 11.31 25.43 3.75
C ASP A 468 12.50 26.21 3.16
N GLY A 469 13.70 25.77 3.52
CA GLY A 469 14.95 26.34 3.02
C GLY A 469 15.10 26.29 1.49
N ARG A 470 14.43 25.37 0.78
CA ARG A 470 14.51 25.29 -0.69
C ARG A 470 13.73 26.43 -1.35
N VAL A 471 12.55 26.78 -0.84
CA VAL A 471 11.77 27.93 -1.33
C VAL A 471 12.51 29.23 -1.09
N VAL A 472 13.08 29.40 0.11
CA VAL A 472 13.89 30.59 0.45
C VAL A 472 15.13 30.67 -0.44
N ASN A 473 15.76 29.54 -0.77
CA ASN A 473 16.88 29.52 -1.71
C ASN A 473 16.46 29.98 -3.11
N ARG A 474 15.32 29.49 -3.62
CA ARG A 474 14.78 29.92 -4.92
C ARG A 474 14.43 31.40 -4.96
N TRP A 475 13.92 31.95 -3.86
CA TRP A 475 13.75 33.41 -3.74
C TRP A 475 15.09 34.14 -3.86
N GLY A 476 16.13 33.69 -3.16
CA GLY A 476 17.48 34.23 -3.30
C GLY A 476 18.00 34.20 -4.75
N LEU A 477 17.71 33.11 -5.48
CA LEU A 477 18.10 32.96 -6.88
C LEU A 477 17.39 33.99 -7.78
N VAL A 478 16.09 34.24 -7.58
CA VAL A 478 15.37 35.30 -8.32
C VAL A 478 16.00 36.67 -8.10
N LEU A 479 16.38 36.99 -6.86
CA LEU A 479 17.05 38.25 -6.52
C LEU A 479 18.45 38.35 -7.15
N LEU A 480 19.18 37.23 -7.21
CA LEU A 480 20.48 37.15 -7.88
C LEU A 480 20.34 37.42 -9.40
N GLU A 481 19.34 36.82 -10.04
CA GLU A 481 19.04 37.06 -11.46
C GLU A 481 18.65 38.51 -11.74
N GLN A 482 17.82 39.12 -10.88
CA GLN A 482 17.53 40.55 -10.94
C GLN A 482 18.82 41.39 -10.78
N ALA A 483 19.72 41.01 -9.85
CA ALA A 483 20.97 41.71 -9.61
C ALA A 483 21.92 41.67 -10.82
N ASN A 484 21.98 40.53 -11.52
CA ASN A 484 22.78 40.36 -12.73
C ASN A 484 22.34 41.28 -13.87
N ARG A 485 21.13 41.82 -13.80
CA ARG A 485 20.51 42.70 -14.81
C ARG A 485 20.48 44.17 -14.36
N ALA A 486 20.60 44.42 -13.07
CA ALA A 486 20.66 45.75 -12.49
C ALA A 486 22.07 46.37 -12.58
N LEU A 487 22.15 47.69 -12.38
CA LEU A 487 23.41 48.44 -12.37
C LEU A 487 23.52 49.31 -11.11
N GLY A 488 24.75 49.68 -10.77
CA GLY A 488 25.03 50.62 -9.67
C GLY A 488 24.48 50.18 -8.32
N GLU A 489 23.85 51.10 -7.62
CA GLU A 489 23.34 50.89 -6.26
C GLU A 489 22.27 49.80 -6.19
N GLN A 490 21.36 49.77 -7.16
CA GLN A 490 20.29 48.76 -7.21
C GLN A 490 20.86 47.34 -7.28
N ARG A 491 21.92 47.13 -8.07
CA ARG A 491 22.61 45.83 -8.11
C ARG A 491 23.18 45.46 -6.75
N SER A 492 23.83 46.39 -6.06
CA SER A 492 24.38 46.13 -4.72
C SER A 492 23.30 45.73 -3.72
N GLN A 493 22.17 46.47 -3.71
CA GLN A 493 21.04 46.19 -2.83
C GLN A 493 20.43 44.80 -3.09
N LEU A 494 20.25 44.43 -4.35
CA LEU A 494 19.75 43.11 -4.74
C LEU A 494 20.72 41.99 -4.34
N LEU A 495 22.03 42.17 -4.53
CA LEU A 495 23.03 41.21 -4.07
C LEU A 495 23.01 41.05 -2.55
N ASP A 496 22.83 42.13 -1.80
CA ASP A 496 22.71 42.07 -0.33
C ASP A 496 21.45 41.32 0.10
N GLU A 497 20.31 41.55 -0.56
CA GLU A 497 19.08 40.82 -0.28
C GLU A 497 19.20 39.34 -0.65
N ALA A 498 19.73 39.02 -1.84
CA ALA A 498 20.01 37.65 -2.25
C ALA A 498 20.91 36.92 -1.22
N SER A 499 21.97 37.59 -0.77
CA SER A 499 22.86 37.07 0.27
C SER A 499 22.14 36.81 1.59
N ARG A 500 21.21 37.69 2.01
CA ARG A 500 20.37 37.47 3.20
C ARG A 500 19.49 36.23 3.04
N ARG A 501 18.83 36.05 1.90
CA ARG A 501 17.96 34.91 1.62
C ARG A 501 18.73 33.60 1.55
N PHE A 502 19.85 33.57 0.83
CA PHE A 502 20.68 32.37 0.78
C PHE A 502 21.24 31.98 2.15
N ARG A 503 21.71 32.94 2.95
CA ARG A 503 22.16 32.64 4.33
C ARG A 503 21.01 32.20 5.23
N GLN A 504 19.78 32.68 5.00
CA GLN A 504 18.59 32.17 5.69
C GLN A 504 18.31 30.72 5.28
N ALA A 505 18.27 30.43 3.98
CA ALA A 505 18.08 29.08 3.47
C ALA A 505 19.12 28.09 4.02
N GLU A 506 20.39 28.51 4.08
CA GLU A 506 21.49 27.72 4.63
C GLU A 506 21.36 27.45 6.13
N ARG A 507 20.76 28.37 6.90
CA ARG A 507 20.44 28.15 8.32
C ARG A 507 19.29 27.16 8.51
N LEU A 508 18.29 27.20 7.62
CA LEU A 508 17.13 26.31 7.65
C LEU A 508 17.52 24.88 7.23
N GLN A 509 18.32 24.77 6.17
CA GLN A 509 18.76 23.50 5.63
C GLN A 509 20.22 23.57 5.17
N PRO A 510 21.18 23.09 5.97
CA PRO A 510 22.60 23.12 5.62
C PRO A 510 22.88 22.51 4.25
N GLY A 511 23.67 23.21 3.44
CA GLY A 511 24.06 22.88 2.08
C GLY A 511 23.11 23.36 0.98
N VAL A 512 21.88 23.80 1.31
CA VAL A 512 20.83 24.04 0.29
C VAL A 512 21.17 25.22 -0.60
N ALA A 513 21.86 26.21 -0.04
CA ALA A 513 22.23 27.45 -0.73
C ALA A 513 23.75 27.56 -0.93
N ALA A 514 24.52 26.52 -0.59
CA ALA A 514 25.98 26.58 -0.60
C ALA A 514 26.54 26.88 -2.00
N TYR A 515 26.00 26.28 -3.06
CA TYR A 515 26.42 26.61 -4.42
C TYR A 515 26.09 28.05 -4.80
N ASP A 516 24.85 28.49 -4.54
CA ASP A 516 24.38 29.83 -4.91
C ASP A 516 25.11 30.94 -4.11
N LEU A 517 25.47 30.67 -2.85
CA LEU A 517 26.34 31.52 -2.04
C LEU A 517 27.75 31.65 -2.63
N ALA A 518 28.27 30.59 -3.24
CA ALA A 518 29.55 30.65 -3.93
C ALA A 518 29.49 31.49 -5.21
N CYS A 519 28.42 31.34 -6.01
CA CYS A 519 28.18 32.17 -7.19
C CYS A 519 28.06 33.65 -6.79
N LEU A 520 27.29 33.96 -5.75
CA LEU A 520 27.17 35.31 -5.22
C LEU A 520 28.51 35.89 -4.72
N ALA A 521 29.32 35.10 -4.01
CA ALA A 521 30.65 35.52 -3.56
C ALA A 521 31.60 35.77 -4.75
N SER A 522 31.55 34.92 -5.77
CA SER A 522 32.30 35.10 -7.01
C SER A 522 31.92 36.40 -7.73
N LEU A 523 30.62 36.72 -7.82
CA LEU A 523 30.12 37.98 -8.40
C LEU A 523 30.60 39.21 -7.61
N ARG A 524 30.84 39.07 -6.30
CA ARG A 524 31.45 40.10 -5.43
C ARG A 524 32.97 40.15 -5.49
N ARG A 525 33.61 39.27 -6.28
CA ARG A 525 35.07 39.12 -6.36
C ARG A 525 35.73 38.65 -5.06
N ASP A 526 34.99 37.89 -4.23
CA ASP A 526 35.52 37.26 -3.02
C ASP A 526 35.85 35.78 -3.28
N GLU A 527 37.09 35.50 -3.67
CA GLU A 527 37.56 34.14 -3.95
C GLU A 527 37.55 33.25 -2.70
N ALA A 528 37.84 33.81 -1.52
CA ALA A 528 37.94 33.05 -0.28
C ALA A 528 36.55 32.57 0.16
N GLU A 529 35.55 33.45 0.14
CA GLU A 529 34.17 33.09 0.46
C GLU A 529 33.60 32.12 -0.62
N ALA A 530 33.87 32.36 -1.91
CA ALA A 530 33.43 31.45 -2.98
C ALA A 530 34.00 30.04 -2.81
N ARG A 531 35.30 29.91 -2.52
CA ARG A 531 35.96 28.63 -2.27
C ARG A 531 35.39 27.91 -1.05
N MET A 532 35.17 28.62 0.05
CA MET A 532 34.57 28.05 1.26
C MET A 532 33.19 27.44 0.96
N TRP A 533 32.34 28.17 0.23
CA TRP A 533 30.99 27.71 -0.09
C TRP A 533 30.96 26.55 -1.09
N LEU A 534 31.84 26.52 -2.10
CA LEU A 534 31.96 25.37 -3.02
C LEU A 534 32.45 24.11 -2.31
N LEU A 535 33.38 24.24 -1.36
CA LEU A 535 33.80 23.12 -0.51
C LEU A 535 32.63 22.59 0.32
N LYS A 536 31.84 23.48 0.93
CA LYS A 536 30.64 23.09 1.68
C LYS A 536 29.60 22.40 0.80
N ALA A 537 29.39 22.89 -0.43
CA ALA A 537 28.50 22.24 -1.40
C ALA A 537 28.97 20.81 -1.73
N LYS A 538 30.29 20.60 -1.85
CA LYS A 538 30.88 19.26 -2.04
C LYS A 538 30.66 18.37 -0.81
N GLU A 539 30.96 18.88 0.38
CA GLU A 539 30.80 18.16 1.66
C GLU A 539 29.35 17.71 1.90
N THR A 540 28.38 18.54 1.53
CA THR A 540 26.95 18.26 1.68
C THR A 540 26.34 17.46 0.53
N GLY A 541 27.16 17.05 -0.47
CA GLY A 541 26.70 16.28 -1.63
C GLY A 541 25.78 17.05 -2.57
N ARG A 542 25.81 18.39 -2.53
CA ARG A 542 24.95 19.30 -3.32
C ARG A 542 25.70 20.10 -4.37
N LEU A 543 27.01 19.84 -4.54
CA LEU A 543 27.78 20.42 -5.62
C LEU A 543 27.24 19.93 -6.98
N PRO A 544 26.90 20.83 -7.92
CA PRO A 544 26.50 20.43 -9.26
C PRO A 544 27.61 19.64 -9.99
N PRO A 545 27.28 18.91 -11.07
CA PRO A 545 28.28 18.24 -11.89
C PRO A 545 29.36 19.21 -12.38
N ALA A 546 30.60 18.75 -12.49
CA ALA A 546 31.74 19.59 -12.86
C ALA A 546 31.50 20.40 -14.14
N GLN A 547 30.83 19.81 -15.14
CA GLN A 547 30.47 20.52 -16.36
C GLN A 547 29.60 21.76 -16.09
N HIS A 548 28.60 21.66 -15.19
CA HIS A 548 27.74 22.78 -14.83
C HIS A 548 28.56 23.91 -14.20
N VAL A 549 29.38 23.58 -13.20
CA VAL A 549 30.25 24.55 -12.50
C VAL A 549 31.23 25.23 -13.47
N LEU A 550 31.80 24.47 -14.41
CA LEU A 550 32.74 24.98 -15.42
C LEU A 550 32.06 25.75 -16.55
N THR A 551 30.74 25.70 -16.70
CA THR A 551 30.02 26.52 -17.70
C THR A 551 29.27 27.69 -17.07
N ASP A 552 29.22 27.76 -15.74
CA ASP A 552 28.53 28.80 -15.01
C ASP A 552 29.19 30.17 -15.29
N PRO A 553 28.42 31.16 -15.79
CA PRO A 553 28.90 32.53 -16.00
C PRO A 553 29.33 33.22 -14.70
N ASP A 554 28.68 32.92 -13.58
CA ASP A 554 28.98 33.57 -12.30
C ASP A 554 30.36 33.18 -11.77
N LEU A 555 30.89 32.03 -12.20
CA LEU A 555 32.19 31.49 -11.81
C LEU A 555 33.27 31.65 -12.91
N ASP A 556 32.98 32.38 -14.00
CA ASP A 556 33.81 32.43 -15.21
C ASP A 556 35.29 32.80 -14.93
N TRP A 557 35.53 33.78 -14.05
CA TRP A 557 36.89 34.21 -13.71
C TRP A 557 37.64 33.28 -12.75
N LEU A 558 36.92 32.41 -12.02
CA LEU A 558 37.50 31.38 -11.15
C LEU A 558 37.78 30.07 -11.90
N ARG A 559 37.23 29.90 -13.10
CA ARG A 559 37.24 28.66 -13.89
C ARG A 559 38.62 28.05 -14.13
N GLN A 560 39.65 28.90 -14.23
CA GLN A 560 41.04 28.47 -14.45
C GLN A 560 41.86 28.35 -13.16
N SER A 561 41.25 28.59 -12.00
CA SER A 561 41.97 28.50 -10.72
C SER A 561 42.36 27.04 -10.43
N PRO A 562 43.62 26.77 -10.02
CA PRO A 562 44.08 25.41 -9.75
C PRO A 562 43.25 24.70 -8.68
N TRP A 563 42.78 25.43 -7.67
CA TRP A 563 41.99 24.86 -6.59
C TRP A 563 40.58 24.45 -7.04
N LEU A 564 39.96 25.19 -7.97
CA LEU A 564 38.63 24.84 -8.48
C LEU A 564 38.72 23.60 -9.37
N LEU A 565 39.73 23.51 -10.23
CA LEU A 565 39.97 22.31 -11.04
C LEU A 565 40.26 21.09 -10.17
N GLN A 566 41.01 21.26 -9.07
CA GLN A 566 41.24 20.19 -8.09
C GLN A 566 39.97 19.80 -7.32
N LEU A 567 39.05 20.75 -7.10
CA LEU A 567 37.78 20.47 -6.43
C LEU A 567 36.87 19.61 -7.32
N LEU A 568 36.91 19.83 -8.63
CA LEU A 568 36.03 19.22 -9.63
C LEU A 568 36.58 17.93 -10.26
N GLY A 569 37.90 17.72 -10.19
CA GLY A 569 38.55 16.43 -10.47
C GLY A 569 38.42 15.45 -9.32
#